data_AF-A0A7Y0R256-F1
#
_entry.id   AF-A0A7Y0R256-F1
#
_cell.length_a   1.000
_cell.length_b   1.000
_cell.length_c   1.000
_cell.angle_alpha   90.00
_cell.angle_beta   90.00
_cell.angle_gamma   90.00
#
_symmetry.space_group_name_H-M   'P 1'
#
loop_
_entity.id
_entity.type
_entity.pdbx_description
1 polymer ?
#
loop_
_entity_poly.entity_id
_entity_poly.type
_entity_poly.pdbx_seq_one_letter_code
_entity_poly.pdbx_strand_id
1 'polypeptide(L)'
;MLVALFWSACAWSELTLAQEPKVLVVHSYHQGFFWTDSIQRGIDQQLDDRELDMRVLYLDSKRNQSEQFFTQLESLYRTKLSDERFDAILVTDNNALELMQHLAPLIKDTPVIFCGINNYRPSFH
;
A
#
# COMPACT_ATOMS: atom_id res chain seq x y z
N MET A 1 -48.88 -6.54 -44.79
CA MET A 1 -47.45 -6.59 -45.17
C MET A 1 -46.65 -6.31 -43.90
N LEU A 2 -46.22 -7.36 -43.20
CA LEU A 2 -45.45 -7.27 -41.96
C LEU A 2 -44.00 -6.96 -42.30
N VAL A 3 -43.47 -5.83 -41.82
CA VAL A 3 -42.02 -5.57 -41.84
C VAL A 3 -41.46 -6.00 -40.50
N ALA A 4 -40.81 -7.15 -40.48
CA ALA A 4 -40.02 -7.62 -39.35
C ALA A 4 -38.74 -6.77 -39.26
N LEU A 5 -38.62 -5.97 -38.20
CA LEU A 5 -37.40 -5.24 -37.86
C LEU A 5 -36.49 -6.14 -37.04
N PHE A 6 -35.57 -6.81 -37.72
CA PHE A 6 -34.41 -7.49 -37.14
C PHE A 6 -33.20 -6.57 -37.26
N TRP A 7 -32.79 -5.85 -36.22
CA TRP A 7 -31.45 -5.24 -36.16
C TRP A 7 -30.88 -5.31 -34.74
N SER A 8 -30.02 -6.31 -34.58
CA SER A 8 -28.72 -6.25 -33.88
C SER A 8 -28.71 -5.82 -32.41
N ALA A 9 -28.91 -6.79 -31.53
CA ALA A 9 -28.32 -6.76 -30.20
C ALA A 9 -26.80 -6.96 -30.36
N CYS A 10 -26.05 -5.87 -30.57
CA CYS A 10 -24.63 -5.87 -30.26
C CYS A 10 -24.50 -6.09 -28.75
N ALA A 11 -24.19 -7.32 -28.36
CA ALA A 11 -23.72 -7.61 -27.02
C ALA A 11 -22.38 -6.88 -26.86
N TRP A 12 -22.43 -5.69 -26.24
CA TRP A 12 -21.26 -5.07 -25.67
C TRP A 12 -20.89 -5.95 -24.46
N SER A 13 -20.11 -6.99 -24.70
CA SER A 13 -19.36 -7.61 -23.62
C SER A 13 -18.38 -6.55 -23.13
N GLU A 14 -18.74 -5.89 -22.04
CA GLU A 14 -17.77 -5.17 -21.21
C GLU A 14 -16.73 -6.21 -20.81
N LEU A 15 -15.55 -6.15 -21.43
CA LEU A 15 -14.41 -6.85 -20.92
C LEU A 15 -14.02 -6.11 -19.63
N THR A 16 -14.64 -6.48 -18.52
CA THR A 16 -14.22 -6.03 -17.21
C THR A 16 -12.88 -6.71 -16.96
N LEU A 17 -11.78 -6.06 -17.32
CA LEU A 17 -10.47 -6.45 -16.82
C LEU A 17 -10.54 -6.31 -15.30
N ALA A 18 -10.51 -7.43 -14.59
CA ALA A 18 -10.41 -7.42 -13.15
C ALA A 18 -9.12 -6.67 -12.81
N GLN A 19 -9.24 -5.51 -12.16
CA GLN A 19 -8.08 -4.75 -11.73
C GLN A 19 -7.51 -5.43 -10.49
N GLU A 20 -6.22 -5.81 -10.56
CA GLU A 20 -5.51 -6.37 -9.40
C GLU A 20 -5.57 -5.38 -8.22
N PRO A 21 -5.88 -5.86 -7.00
CA PRO A 21 -5.84 -5.02 -5.81
C PRO A 21 -4.46 -4.40 -5.61
N LYS A 22 -4.42 -3.10 -5.34
CA LYS A 22 -3.19 -2.33 -5.12
C LYS A 22 -2.80 -2.36 -3.66
N VAL A 23 -1.66 -2.94 -3.33
CA VAL A 23 -1.18 -3.07 -1.95
C VAL A 23 0.14 -2.31 -1.79
N LEU A 24 0.21 -1.45 -0.78
CA LEU A 24 1.45 -0.78 -0.41
C LEU A 24 2.04 -1.43 0.85
N VAL A 25 3.27 -1.94 0.76
CA VAL A 25 4.04 -2.37 1.92
C VAL A 25 5.05 -1.28 2.27
N VAL A 26 5.06 -0.81 3.52
CA VAL A 26 6.01 0.20 4.01
C VAL A 26 6.78 -0.36 5.20
N HIS A 27 8.07 -0.59 4.98
CA HIS A 27 9.00 -1.04 6.01
C HIS A 27 9.74 0.13 6.64
N SER A 28 9.81 0.16 7.97
CA SER A 28 10.61 1.17 8.69
C SER A 28 12.10 1.12 8.31
N TYR A 29 12.66 -0.07 8.04
CA TYR A 29 14.09 -0.23 7.77
C TYR A 29 14.36 -0.65 6.32
N HIS A 30 15.64 -0.73 5.94
CA HIS A 30 16.06 -1.11 4.59
C HIS A 30 15.93 -2.61 4.31
N GLN A 31 15.73 -2.94 3.04
CA GLN A 31 15.98 -4.28 2.51
C GLN A 31 17.42 -4.72 2.78
N GLY A 32 17.62 -5.98 3.16
CA GLY A 32 18.89 -6.53 3.63
C GLY A 32 19.05 -6.49 5.15
N PHE A 33 18.17 -5.77 5.88
CA PHE A 33 18.11 -5.89 7.33
C PHE A 33 17.30 -7.13 7.71
N PHE A 34 17.88 -8.03 8.52
CA PHE A 34 17.33 -9.36 8.78
C PHE A 34 15.85 -9.35 9.22
N TRP A 35 15.45 -8.38 10.04
CA TRP A 35 14.07 -8.25 10.52
C TRP A 35 13.10 -7.90 9.40
N THR A 36 13.44 -6.86 8.62
CA THR A 36 12.68 -6.42 7.45
C THR A 36 12.56 -7.54 6.43
N ASP A 37 13.66 -8.22 6.11
CA ASP A 37 13.65 -9.31 5.15
C ASP A 37 12.83 -10.51 5.65
N SER A 38 12.79 -10.74 6.98
CA SER A 38 11.98 -11.81 7.55
C SER A 38 10.48 -11.51 7.43
N ILE A 39 10.08 -10.27 7.65
CA ILE A 39 8.69 -9.86 7.48
C ILE A 39 8.29 -9.89 6.00
N GLN A 40 9.12 -9.32 5.10
CA GLN A 40 8.84 -9.35 3.66
C GLN A 40 8.71 -10.78 3.14
N ARG A 41 9.61 -11.70 3.52
CA ARG A 41 9.46 -13.11 3.16
C ARG A 41 8.14 -13.72 3.65
N GLY A 42 7.70 -13.36 4.86
CA GLY A 42 6.40 -13.80 5.36
C GLY A 42 5.23 -13.27 4.55
N ILE A 43 5.29 -12.00 4.12
CA ILE A 43 4.30 -11.39 3.23
C ILE A 43 4.28 -12.13 1.90
N ASP A 44 5.43 -12.31 1.27
CA ASP A 44 5.57 -12.99 -0.03
C ASP A 44 5.02 -14.42 0.05
N GLN A 45 5.38 -15.18 1.10
CA GLN A 45 4.93 -16.57 1.29
C GLN A 45 3.43 -16.73 1.50
N GLN A 46 2.74 -15.71 2.02
CA GLN A 46 1.30 -15.79 2.29
C GLN A 46 0.46 -15.24 1.14
N LEU A 47 1.08 -14.50 0.22
CA LEU A 47 0.38 -13.79 -0.85
C LEU A 47 0.90 -14.18 -2.25
N ASP A 48 1.80 -15.16 -2.37
CA ASP A 48 2.36 -15.62 -3.64
C ASP A 48 1.31 -16.20 -4.61
N ASP A 49 0.23 -16.74 -4.06
CA ASP A 49 -0.92 -17.28 -4.80
C ASP A 49 -1.95 -16.21 -5.19
N ARG A 50 -1.71 -14.94 -4.85
CA ARG A 50 -2.62 -13.81 -5.13
C ARG A 50 -2.07 -12.91 -6.23
N GLU A 51 -2.95 -12.55 -7.17
CA GLU A 51 -2.67 -11.50 -8.15
C GLU A 51 -2.87 -10.13 -7.47
N LEU A 52 -1.76 -9.48 -7.09
CA LEU A 52 -1.74 -8.19 -6.41
C LEU A 52 -0.74 -7.25 -7.10
N ASP A 53 -1.14 -6.00 -7.31
CA ASP A 53 -0.20 -4.91 -7.64
C ASP A 53 0.45 -4.45 -6.32
N MET A 54 1.46 -5.20 -5.88
CA MET A 54 2.18 -4.95 -4.63
C MET A 54 3.40 -4.04 -4.87
N ARG A 55 3.42 -2.91 -4.16
CA ARG A 55 4.57 -2.01 -4.11
C ARG A 55 5.21 -2.04 -2.73
N VAL A 56 6.53 -2.14 -2.68
CA VAL A 56 7.29 -2.14 -1.42
C VAL A 56 8.13 -0.86 -1.29
N LEU A 57 8.06 -0.24 -0.13
CA LEU A 57 8.82 0.95 0.27
C LEU A 57 9.66 0.63 1.51
N TYR A 58 10.88 1.15 1.52
CA TYR A 58 11.80 1.03 2.64
C TYR A 58 12.21 2.42 3.11
N LEU A 59 11.97 2.74 4.38
CA LEU A 59 12.27 4.07 4.90
C LEU A 59 13.74 4.26 5.29
N ASP A 60 14.49 3.17 5.42
CA ASP A 60 15.90 3.17 5.83
C ASP A 60 16.17 3.93 7.16
N SER A 61 15.18 3.94 8.06
CA SER A 61 15.24 4.74 9.29
C SER A 61 16.21 4.18 10.35
N LYS A 62 16.74 2.97 10.12
CA LYS A 62 17.81 2.41 10.97
C LYS A 62 19.17 3.02 10.67
N ARG A 63 19.39 3.50 9.44
CA ARG A 63 20.63 4.16 9.02
C ARG A 63 20.53 5.67 9.16
N ASN A 64 19.32 6.23 9.06
CA ASN A 64 19.07 7.67 9.10
C ASN A 64 18.02 8.00 10.15
N GLN A 65 18.40 8.75 11.19
CA GLN A 65 17.56 9.03 12.36
C GLN A 65 17.39 10.53 12.66
N SER A 66 17.82 11.42 11.75
CA SER A 66 17.67 12.86 11.96
C SER A 66 16.25 13.31 11.67
N GLU A 67 15.78 14.32 12.41
CA GLU A 67 14.48 14.95 12.16
C GLU A 67 14.38 15.50 10.73
N GLN A 68 15.49 16.06 10.22
CA GLN A 68 15.58 16.54 8.84
C GLN A 68 15.29 15.43 7.82
N PHE A 69 15.84 14.23 8.05
CA PHE A 69 15.60 13.09 7.17
C PHE A 69 14.12 12.70 7.17
N PHE A 70 13.50 12.58 8.34
CA PHE A 70 12.07 12.25 8.44
C PHE A 70 11.17 13.33 7.83
N THR A 71 11.52 14.61 7.98
CA THR A 71 10.80 15.72 7.35
C THR A 71 10.85 15.63 5.82
N GLN A 72 12.03 15.37 5.27
CA GLN A 72 12.20 15.18 3.82
C GLN A 72 11.47 13.94 3.32
N LEU A 73 11.47 12.87 4.11
CA LEU A 73 10.81 11.62 3.80
C LEU A 73 9.29 11.77 3.80
N GLU A 74 8.70 12.48 4.76
CA GLU A 74 7.29 12.84 4.76
C GLU A 74 6.93 13.69 3.54
N SER A 75 7.72 14.71 3.23
CA SER A 75 7.50 15.56 2.04
C SER A 75 7.53 14.74 0.74
N LEU A 76 8.48 13.82 0.60
CA LEU A 76 8.59 12.93 -0.55
C LEU A 76 7.35 12.06 -0.70
N TYR A 77 6.91 11.40 0.37
CA TYR A 77 5.77 10.50 0.31
C TYR A 77 4.42 11.22 0.20
N ARG A 78 4.32 12.46 0.70
CA ARG A 78 3.19 13.34 0.41
C ARG A 78 3.04 13.59 -1.09
N THR A 79 4.14 13.79 -1.81
CA THR A 79 4.13 13.95 -3.28
C THR A 79 3.90 12.63 -4.00
N LYS A 80 4.55 11.54 -3.58
CA LYS A 80 4.40 10.24 -4.27
C LYS A 80 3.00 9.64 -4.15
N LEU A 81 2.33 9.87 -3.02
CA LEU A 81 1.05 9.25 -2.70
C LEU A 81 -0.15 10.19 -2.93
N SER A 82 0.05 11.41 -3.45
CA SER A 82 -1.04 12.40 -3.62
C SER A 82 -2.14 11.94 -4.57
N ASP A 83 -1.75 11.24 -5.63
CA ASP A 83 -2.62 10.82 -6.73
C ASP A 83 -2.75 9.29 -6.82
N GLU A 84 -2.26 8.58 -5.81
CA GLU A 84 -2.33 7.12 -5.73
C GLU A 84 -3.39 6.69 -4.72
N ARG A 85 -4.15 5.65 -5.09
CA ARG A 85 -5.09 4.99 -4.18
C ARG A 85 -4.71 3.52 -4.08
N PHE A 86 -4.57 3.05 -2.85
CA PHE A 86 -4.33 1.65 -2.53
C PHE A 86 -5.59 1.04 -1.95
N ASP A 87 -5.72 -0.27 -2.05
CA ASP A 87 -6.79 -1.04 -1.43
C ASP A 87 -6.41 -1.45 0.00
N ALA A 88 -5.11 -1.56 0.29
CA ALA A 88 -4.57 -1.74 1.64
C ALA A 88 -3.14 -1.22 1.75
N ILE A 89 -2.75 -0.80 2.95
CA ILE A 89 -1.38 -0.44 3.30
C ILE A 89 -0.93 -1.35 4.45
N LEU A 90 0.16 -2.08 4.27
CA LEU A 90 0.82 -2.86 5.30
C LEU A 90 2.05 -2.10 5.80
N VAL A 91 2.14 -1.85 7.11
CA VAL A 91 3.30 -1.17 7.71
C VAL A 91 4.03 -2.05 8.71
N THR A 92 5.36 -1.90 8.76
CA THR A 92 6.20 -2.61 9.73
C THR A 92 6.98 -1.65 10.62
N ASP A 93 6.86 -1.87 11.94
CA ASP A 93 7.49 -1.10 13.00
C ASP A 93 7.05 0.38 13.07
N ASN A 94 7.52 1.07 14.11
CA ASN A 94 6.99 2.36 14.53
C ASN A 94 7.17 3.50 13.51
N ASN A 95 8.32 3.60 12.82
CA ASN A 95 8.57 4.75 11.93
C ASN A 95 7.67 4.74 10.68
N ALA A 96 7.39 3.55 10.13
CA ALA A 96 6.46 3.40 9.02
C ALA A 96 5.03 3.71 9.44
N LEU A 97 4.63 3.26 10.64
CA LEU A 97 3.31 3.59 11.18
C LEU A 97 3.15 5.09 11.42
N GLU A 98 4.14 5.74 12.04
CA GLU A 98 4.14 7.19 12.29
C GLU A 98 4.05 7.99 10.99
N LEU A 99 4.81 7.60 9.96
CA LEU A 99 4.71 8.22 8.63
C LEU A 99 3.29 8.08 8.06
N MET A 100 2.68 6.89 8.13
CA MET A 100 1.31 6.70 7.62
C MET A 100 0.27 7.51 8.41
N GLN A 101 0.47 7.70 9.72
CA GLN A 101 -0.37 8.58 10.54
C GLN A 101 -0.27 10.04 10.08
N HIS A 102 0.94 10.54 9.79
CA HIS A 102 1.11 11.91 9.26
C HIS A 102 0.50 12.07 7.86
N LEU A 103 0.48 11.00 7.08
CA LEU A 103 -0.12 10.96 5.75
C LEU A 103 -1.60 10.54 5.75
N ALA A 104 -2.23 10.36 6.92
CA ALA A 104 -3.63 9.95 7.05
C ALA A 104 -4.60 10.77 6.16
N PRO A 105 -4.49 12.11 6.04
CA PRO A 105 -5.37 12.88 5.17
C PRO A 105 -5.26 12.54 3.67
N LEU A 106 -4.12 11.97 3.23
CA LEU A 106 -3.88 11.57 1.83
C LEU A 106 -4.38 10.15 1.56
N ILE A 107 -4.17 9.24 2.52
CA ILE A 107 -4.54 7.84 2.37
C ILE A 107 -6.03 7.57 2.65
N LYS A 108 -6.77 8.58 3.16
CA LYS A 108 -8.24 8.56 3.32
C LYS A 108 -8.71 7.31 4.09
N ASP A 109 -9.66 6.58 3.53
CA ASP A 109 -10.25 5.38 4.13
C ASP A 109 -9.47 4.09 3.81
N THR A 110 -8.25 4.21 3.26
CA THR A 110 -7.43 3.03 2.95
C THR A 110 -7.03 2.35 4.26
N PRO A 111 -7.33 1.05 4.45
CA PRO A 111 -6.99 0.36 5.68
C PRO A 111 -5.47 0.25 5.85
N VAL A 112 -4.98 0.66 7.02
CA VAL A 112 -3.59 0.50 7.44
C VAL A 112 -3.50 -0.69 8.39
N ILE A 113 -2.85 -1.76 7.95
CA ILE A 113 -2.57 -2.98 8.71
C ILE A 113 -1.13 -2.88 9.19
N PHE A 114 -0.86 -3.13 10.47
CA PHE A 114 0.48 -2.96 11.03
C PHE A 114 0.99 -4.20 11.79
N CYS A 115 2.30 -4.41 11.76
CA CYS A 115 2.99 -5.43 12.55
C CYS A 115 4.34 -4.93 13.08
N GLY A 116 4.93 -5.63 14.04
CA GLY A 116 6.24 -5.27 14.61
C GLY A 116 6.25 -4.00 15.48
N ILE A 117 5.09 -3.53 15.94
CA ILE A 117 5.02 -2.30 16.73
C ILE A 117 5.56 -2.53 18.14
N ASN A 118 6.60 -1.78 18.50
CA ASN A 118 7.12 -1.74 19.87
C ASN A 118 6.33 -0.72 20.70
N ASN A 119 6.14 -1.03 21.99
CA ASN A 119 5.47 -0.14 22.95
C ASN A 119 4.09 0.36 22.48
N TYR A 120 3.29 -0.56 21.94
CA TYR A 120 1.96 -0.24 21.41
C TYR A 120 1.09 0.54 22.41
N ARG A 121 0.41 1.57 21.92
CA ARG A 121 -0.57 2.37 22.68
C ARG A 121 -1.85 2.54 21.85
N PRO A 122 -3.04 2.55 22.48
CA PRO A 122 -4.30 2.75 21.77
C PRO A 122 -4.38 4.05 20.96
N SER A 123 -3.59 5.08 21.30
CA SER A 123 -3.48 6.32 20.54
C SER A 123 -2.82 6.18 19.17
N PHE A 124 -2.37 4.97 18.80
CA PHE A 124 -1.85 4.68 17.46
C PHE A 124 -2.95 4.27 16.48
N HIS A 125 -4.18 4.03 16.96
CA HIS A 125 -5.38 3.88 16.15
C HIS A 125 -5.89 5.23 15.66
#